data_AF-A0A3A1X179-F1
#
_entry.id   AF-A0A3A1X179-F1
#
_cell.length_a   1.000
_cell.length_b   1.000
_cell.length_c   1.000
_cell.angle_alpha   90.00
_cell.angle_beta   90.00
_cell.angle_gamma   90.00
#
_symmetry.space_group_name_H-M   'P 1'
#
loop_
_entity.id
_entity.type
_entity.pdbx_description
1 polymer ?
#
loop_
_entity_poly.entity_id
_entity_poly.type
_entity_poly.pdbx_seq_one_letter_code
_entity_poly.pdbx_strand_id
1 'polypeptide(L)'
;MFDMGFDDANGASSGLESMYQEVILDAARNPHGKTHFLSTESLSKAEEREEQFEEASEKSQATDELKNDSNITITNHHENCAVEASKDYVFGESHQFNPTCGDEVTMHVELAKNADNSSNALIKSIKWDGHGCSISQASLSIMVDLVEGKTVADALRLAALFHKLMESRGVGLKNEQDEDDLEDAMVFQGVSKYPMRIKCALLAWEGLKDGIAKAIEAL
;
A
#
# COMPACT_ATOMS: atom_id res chain seq x y z
N MET A 1 -54.32 -4.38 27.63
CA MET A 1 -53.03 -3.76 27.93
C MET A 1 -52.01 -4.67 27.30
N PHE A 2 -51.66 -4.42 26.04
CA PHE A 2 -50.74 -5.27 25.29
C PHE A 2 -49.32 -4.80 25.58
N ASP A 3 -48.59 -5.68 26.25
CA ASP A 3 -47.14 -5.69 26.33
C ASP A 3 -46.60 -6.07 24.95
N MET A 4 -45.76 -5.23 24.36
CA MET A 4 -44.97 -5.56 23.18
C MET A 4 -43.51 -5.29 23.54
N GLY A 5 -42.82 -6.38 23.88
CA GLY A 5 -41.37 -6.43 23.96
C GLY A 5 -40.75 -5.92 22.67
N PHE A 6 -39.81 -5.00 22.83
CA PHE A 6 -38.87 -4.61 21.80
C PHE A 6 -37.66 -5.51 21.96
N ASP A 7 -37.74 -6.72 21.40
CA ASP A 7 -36.65 -7.69 21.41
C ASP A 7 -35.51 -7.23 20.50
N ASP A 8 -34.33 -7.15 21.13
CA ASP A 8 -32.97 -7.27 20.64
C ASP A 8 -32.75 -7.59 19.14
N ALA A 9 -32.47 -6.55 18.34
CA ALA A 9 -31.81 -6.67 17.04
C ALA A 9 -30.62 -5.71 16.84
N ASN A 10 -30.26 -4.91 17.84
CA ASN A 10 -29.24 -3.85 17.74
C ASN A 10 -27.85 -4.21 18.31
N GLY A 11 -27.70 -5.36 18.98
CA GLY A 11 -26.43 -5.74 19.63
C GLY A 11 -25.37 -6.32 18.68
N ALA A 12 -25.79 -7.05 17.64
CA ALA A 12 -24.88 -7.70 16.71
C ALA A 12 -24.25 -6.73 15.70
N SER A 13 -25.02 -5.73 15.25
CA SER A 13 -24.53 -4.73 14.29
C SER A 13 -23.50 -3.78 14.90
N SER A 14 -23.64 -3.40 16.18
CA SER A 14 -22.67 -2.52 16.84
C SER A 14 -21.33 -3.22 17.09
N GLY A 15 -21.35 -4.52 17.38
CA GLY A 15 -20.14 -5.32 17.57
C GLY A 15 -19.32 -5.46 16.29
N LEU A 16 -19.99 -5.78 15.17
CA LEU A 16 -19.34 -5.88 13.86
C LEU A 16 -18.81 -4.52 13.38
N GLU A 17 -19.56 -3.44 13.57
CA GLU A 17 -19.11 -2.10 13.18
C GLU A 17 -17.89 -1.64 14.01
N SER A 18 -17.84 -1.98 15.30
CA SER A 18 -16.68 -1.73 16.15
C SER A 18 -15.45 -2.51 15.68
N MET A 19 -15.61 -3.80 15.34
CA MET A 19 -14.53 -4.63 14.83
C MET A 19 -13.93 -4.06 13.53
N TYR A 20 -14.77 -3.65 12.58
CA TYR A 20 -14.30 -3.05 11.33
C TYR A 20 -13.56 -1.73 11.53
N GLN A 21 -13.99 -0.91 12.49
CA GLN A 21 -13.28 0.31 12.84
C GLN A 21 -11.90 0.02 13.43
N GLU A 22 -11.77 -1.00 14.27
CA GLU A 22 -10.48 -1.40 14.83
C GLU A 22 -9.51 -1.88 13.75
N VAL A 23 -9.96 -2.72 12.80
CA VAL A 23 -9.12 -3.19 11.68
C VAL A 23 -8.63 -2.02 10.82
N ILE A 24 -9.51 -1.09 10.45
CA ILE A 24 -9.12 0.10 9.68
C ILE A 24 -8.09 0.92 10.46
N LEU A 25 -8.29 1.12 11.76
CA LEU A 25 -7.37 1.91 12.57
C LEU A 25 -6.02 1.22 12.76
N ASP A 26 -6.00 -0.10 12.92
CA ASP A 26 -4.76 -0.86 13.06
C ASP A 26 -3.95 -0.88 11.76
N ALA A 27 -4.60 -1.17 10.63
CA ALA A 27 -3.97 -1.12 9.31
C ALA A 27 -3.44 0.29 8.98
N ALA A 28 -4.11 1.35 9.46
CA ALA A 28 -3.62 2.72 9.31
C ALA A 28 -2.41 3.04 10.21
N ARG A 29 -2.30 2.40 11.39
CA ARG A 29 -1.18 2.60 12.32
C ARG A 29 0.05 1.81 11.90
N ASN A 30 -0.15 0.62 11.35
CA ASN A 30 0.90 -0.29 10.89
C ASN A 30 0.76 -0.54 9.37
N PRO A 31 0.99 0.49 8.54
CA PRO A 31 0.76 0.38 7.10
C PRO A 31 1.80 -0.46 6.39
N HIS A 32 1.37 -1.50 5.67
CA HIS A 32 2.21 -2.31 4.81
C HIS A 32 2.62 -1.57 3.54
N GLY A 33 3.84 -1.82 3.06
CA GLY A 33 4.42 -1.14 1.90
C GLY A 33 4.82 0.33 2.12
N LYS A 34 4.50 0.92 3.28
CA LYS A 34 4.84 2.32 3.56
C LYS A 34 6.35 2.51 3.68
N THR A 35 6.85 3.55 3.05
CA THR A 35 8.25 4.00 3.10
C THR A 35 8.30 5.52 3.03
N HIS A 36 9.50 6.08 3.08
CA HIS A 36 9.75 7.49 2.76
C HIS A 36 10.67 7.58 1.56
N PHE A 37 10.18 8.20 0.48
CA PHE A 37 11.00 8.46 -0.70
C PHE A 37 11.85 9.70 -0.43
N LEU A 38 13.17 9.59 -0.59
CA LEU A 38 14.04 10.74 -0.48
C LEU A 38 13.72 11.72 -1.62
N SER A 39 13.63 13.01 -1.29
CA SER A 39 13.57 14.05 -2.32
C SER A 39 14.88 14.08 -3.10
N THR A 40 14.83 14.47 -4.37
CA THR A 40 16.03 14.67 -5.20
C THR A 40 17.08 15.57 -4.56
N GLU A 41 16.66 16.55 -3.75
CA GLU A 41 17.57 17.44 -3.00
C GLU A 41 18.22 16.76 -1.77
N SER A 42 17.55 15.77 -1.17
CA SER A 42 18.13 14.99 -0.07
C SER A 42 19.03 13.87 -0.56
N LEU A 43 18.77 13.33 -1.76
CA LEU A 43 19.67 12.44 -2.48
C LEU A 43 20.96 13.15 -2.89
N SER A 44 20.87 14.35 -3.50
CA SER A 44 22.07 15.10 -3.88
C SER A 44 22.94 15.48 -2.67
N LYS A 45 22.32 15.81 -1.54
CA LYS A 45 23.03 16.10 -0.28
C LYS A 45 23.62 14.85 0.39
N ALA A 46 23.06 13.67 0.12
CA ALA A 46 23.61 12.40 0.60
C ALA A 46 24.81 11.98 -0.26
N GLU A 47 24.69 12.09 -1.59
CA GLU A 47 25.79 11.87 -2.56
C GLU A 47 26.97 12.82 -2.28
N GLU A 48 26.71 14.12 -2.09
CA GLU A 48 27.74 15.10 -1.71
C GLU A 48 28.45 14.77 -0.38
N ARG A 49 27.76 14.08 0.55
CA ARG A 49 28.33 13.66 1.84
C ARG A 49 29.13 12.37 1.73
N GLU A 50 28.74 11.47 0.84
CA GLU A 50 29.48 10.23 0.56
C GLU A 50 30.78 10.53 -0.20
N GLU A 51 30.76 11.43 -1.18
CA GLU A 51 31.98 11.91 -1.86
C GLU A 51 32.97 12.57 -0.88
N GLN A 52 32.47 13.35 0.08
CA GLN A 52 33.29 13.96 1.15
C GLN A 52 33.83 12.92 2.14
N PHE A 53 33.14 11.81 2.34
CA PHE A 53 33.57 10.74 3.25
C PHE A 53 34.61 9.82 2.59
N GLU A 54 34.52 9.58 1.28
CA GLU A 54 35.55 8.89 0.50
C GLU A 54 36.86 9.71 0.43
N GLU A 55 36.79 11.02 0.22
CA GLU A 55 37.98 11.90 0.28
C GLU A 55 38.61 11.96 1.69
N ALA A 56 37.82 11.78 2.75
CA ALA A 56 38.31 11.75 4.13
C ALA A 56 38.92 10.37 4.52
N SER A 57 38.45 9.28 3.90
CA SER A 57 38.91 7.91 4.17
C SER A 57 40.34 7.65 3.68
N GLU A 58 40.78 8.31 2.61
CA GLU A 58 42.15 8.18 2.09
C GLU A 58 43.24 8.80 2.99
N LYS A 59 42.87 9.52 4.07
CA LYS A 59 43.83 10.27 4.90
C LYS A 59 44.15 9.70 6.29
N SER A 60 43.62 8.54 6.69
CA SER A 60 43.95 8.02 8.03
C SER A 60 44.16 6.51 8.07
N GLN A 61 45.42 6.10 7.96
CA GLN A 61 45.86 4.74 8.28
C GLN A 61 45.86 4.49 9.80
N ALA A 62 45.33 3.31 10.17
CA ALA A 62 45.63 2.46 11.32
C ALA A 62 45.37 2.99 12.75
N THR A 63 44.44 2.34 13.48
CA THR A 63 44.75 1.49 14.65
C THR A 63 43.56 0.62 15.04
N ASP A 64 43.90 -0.61 15.42
CA ASP A 64 43.12 -1.72 15.97
C ASP A 64 42.52 -1.41 17.35
N GLU A 65 41.27 -1.83 17.58
CA GLU A 65 40.79 -2.58 18.77
C GLU A 65 39.26 -2.45 18.96
N LEU A 66 38.56 -3.58 18.87
CA LEU A 66 37.14 -3.76 19.15
C LEU A 66 36.81 -3.54 20.64
N LYS A 67 35.79 -2.71 20.97
CA LYS A 67 34.83 -2.99 22.06
C LYS A 67 33.43 -2.40 21.79
N ASN A 68 32.53 -3.32 21.44
CA ASN A 68 31.13 -3.49 21.83
C ASN A 68 30.36 -2.25 22.38
N ASP A 69 29.37 -1.79 21.61
CA ASP A 69 28.09 -1.36 22.16
C ASP A 69 26.95 -1.66 21.17
N SER A 70 25.82 -2.01 21.77
CA SER A 70 24.64 -2.69 21.25
C SER A 70 23.89 -1.97 20.12
N ASN A 71 23.45 -2.79 19.14
CA ASN A 71 22.43 -2.51 18.12
C ASN A 71 22.77 -1.44 17.08
N ILE A 72 23.66 -1.81 16.14
CA ILE A 72 23.67 -1.21 14.80
C ILE A 72 23.05 -2.22 13.85
N THR A 73 21.73 -2.10 13.65
CA THR A 73 21.12 -2.54 12.39
C THR A 73 21.13 -1.34 11.48
N ILE A 74 22.20 -1.20 10.71
CA ILE A 74 22.20 -0.39 9.50
C ILE A 74 22.52 -1.36 8.37
N THR A 75 21.47 -1.77 7.67
CA THR A 75 21.56 -2.10 6.25
C THR A 75 20.47 -1.28 5.57
N ASN A 76 20.77 0.02 5.43
CA ASN A 76 20.21 0.80 4.34
C ASN A 76 20.73 0.16 3.05
N HIS A 77 19.82 -0.41 2.27
CA HIS A 77 20.00 -0.53 0.83
C HIS A 77 19.02 0.44 0.21
N HIS A 78 19.38 1.74 0.28
CA HIS A 78 18.75 2.80 -0.49
C HIS A 78 19.73 3.19 -1.58
N GLU A 79 19.87 2.28 -2.54
CA GLU A 79 20.43 2.65 -3.84
C GLU A 79 19.26 2.58 -4.79
N ASN A 80 18.62 3.74 -4.92
CA ASN A 80 17.78 4.06 -6.05
C ASN A 80 16.41 3.35 -6.05
N CYS A 81 15.35 4.16 -6.06
CA CYS A 81 14.11 3.72 -6.68
C CYS A 81 14.24 3.59 -8.21
N ALA A 82 15.45 3.65 -8.76
CA ALA A 82 15.84 2.77 -9.85
C ALA A 82 16.57 1.54 -9.28
N VAL A 83 15.79 0.54 -8.92
CA VAL A 83 16.20 -0.83 -9.24
C VAL A 83 16.63 -0.73 -10.70
N GLU A 84 17.93 -0.87 -11.00
CA GLU A 84 18.37 -1.06 -12.38
C GLU A 84 17.34 -2.02 -12.97
N ALA A 85 16.67 -1.64 -14.06
CA ALA A 85 15.72 -2.52 -14.72
C ALA A 85 16.45 -3.82 -15.02
N SER A 86 16.41 -4.73 -14.06
CA SER A 86 16.90 -6.07 -14.21
C SER A 86 16.05 -6.60 -15.34
N LYS A 87 16.63 -7.39 -16.24
CA LYS A 87 15.91 -7.90 -17.42
C LYS A 87 14.59 -8.61 -17.08
N ASP A 88 14.39 -8.91 -15.80
CA ASP A 88 13.27 -9.65 -15.24
C ASP A 88 12.20 -8.77 -14.57
N TYR A 89 12.48 -7.47 -14.30
CA TYR A 89 11.54 -6.55 -13.62
C TYR A 89 11.34 -5.22 -14.36
N VAL A 90 10.13 -4.68 -14.26
CA VAL A 90 9.77 -3.33 -14.73
C VAL A 90 9.10 -2.54 -13.63
N PHE A 91 9.16 -1.22 -13.74
CA PHE A 91 8.76 -0.31 -12.69
C PHE A 91 7.76 0.73 -13.21
N GLY A 92 6.76 1.05 -12.40
CA GLY A 92 5.82 2.13 -12.66
C GLY A 92 5.55 2.96 -11.41
N GLU A 93 5.53 4.28 -11.60
CA GLU A 93 5.26 5.26 -10.54
C GLU A 93 3.92 5.96 -10.78
N SER A 94 3.07 5.98 -9.76
CA SER A 94 1.80 6.70 -9.76
C SER A 94 1.73 7.68 -8.60
N HIS A 95 1.39 8.93 -8.90
CA HIS A 95 1.05 9.93 -7.90
C HIS A 95 -0.45 10.21 -7.91
N GLN A 96 -1.10 10.12 -6.75
CA GLN A 96 -2.54 10.30 -6.57
C GLN A 96 -2.82 11.34 -5.50
N PHE A 97 -3.81 12.19 -5.77
CA PHE A 97 -4.25 13.23 -4.86
C PHE A 97 -5.78 13.30 -4.78
N ASN A 98 -6.31 13.22 -3.55
CA ASN A 98 -7.73 13.40 -3.26
C ASN A 98 -7.95 14.70 -2.45
N PRO A 99 -8.32 15.82 -3.12
CA PRO A 99 -8.48 17.11 -2.46
C PRO A 99 -9.63 17.17 -1.46
N THR A 100 -10.54 16.19 -1.46
CA THR A 100 -11.70 16.20 -0.56
C THR A 100 -11.29 15.87 0.88
N CYS A 101 -10.35 14.94 1.05
CA CYS A 101 -9.78 14.54 2.34
C CYS A 101 -8.39 15.15 2.56
N GLY A 102 -7.75 15.69 1.52
CA GLY A 102 -6.33 16.07 1.55
C GLY A 102 -5.41 14.85 1.57
N ASP A 103 -5.85 13.72 1.01
CA ASP A 103 -5.00 12.53 0.91
C ASP A 103 -4.08 12.66 -0.30
N GLU A 104 -2.82 12.29 -0.13
CA GLU A 104 -1.78 12.31 -1.16
C GLU A 104 -0.90 11.07 -1.02
N VAL A 105 -0.65 10.39 -2.14
CA VAL A 105 0.20 9.21 -2.17
C VAL A 105 1.00 9.13 -3.47
N THR A 106 2.28 8.83 -3.33
CA THR A 106 3.13 8.35 -4.42
C THR A 106 3.32 6.86 -4.22
N MET A 107 3.06 6.08 -5.27
CA MET A 107 3.09 4.62 -5.27
C MET A 107 4.03 4.12 -6.36
N HIS A 108 4.86 3.17 -5.99
CA HIS A 108 5.81 2.49 -6.83
C HIS A 108 5.41 1.03 -6.94
N VAL A 109 5.18 0.57 -8.18
CA VAL A 109 4.78 -0.80 -8.49
C VAL A 109 5.87 -1.46 -9.30
N GLU A 110 6.36 -2.60 -8.80
CA GLU A 110 7.35 -3.43 -9.48
C GLU A 110 6.66 -4.67 -10.03
N LEU A 111 6.81 -4.92 -11.33
CA LEU A 111 6.28 -6.11 -11.99
C LEU A 111 7.42 -7.04 -12.39
N ALA A 112 7.25 -8.34 -12.15
CA ALA A 112 8.16 -9.39 -12.60
C ALA A 112 7.57 -10.15 -13.80
N LYS A 113 8.44 -10.62 -14.70
CA LYS A 113 8.04 -11.63 -15.69
C LYS A 113 7.65 -12.92 -14.98
N ASN A 114 6.53 -13.51 -15.41
CA ASN A 114 6.08 -14.77 -14.87
C ASN A 114 6.85 -15.95 -15.51
N ALA A 115 7.28 -16.91 -14.70
CA ALA A 115 8.12 -18.04 -15.09
C ALA A 115 7.36 -19.10 -15.92
N ASP A 116 6.04 -19.02 -15.98
CA ASP A 116 5.13 -19.99 -16.60
C ASP A 116 4.86 -19.75 -18.10
N ASN A 117 5.59 -18.84 -18.76
CA ASN A 117 5.30 -18.36 -20.13
C ASN A 117 3.89 -17.76 -20.30
N SER A 118 3.21 -17.39 -19.20
CA SER A 118 1.99 -16.60 -19.26
C SER A 118 2.34 -15.16 -19.62
N SER A 119 1.54 -14.53 -20.49
CA SER A 119 1.68 -13.11 -20.86
C SER A 119 1.34 -12.14 -19.73
N ASN A 120 1.14 -12.64 -18.50
CA ASN A 120 0.63 -11.88 -17.37
C ASN A 120 1.73 -11.74 -16.31
N ALA A 121 2.21 -10.51 -16.13
CA ALA A 121 3.25 -10.19 -15.15
C ALA A 121 2.76 -10.38 -13.70
N LEU A 122 3.68 -10.60 -12.78
CA LEU A 122 3.41 -10.70 -11.35
C LEU A 122 3.71 -9.37 -10.67
N ILE A 123 2.88 -8.96 -9.72
CA ILE A 123 3.20 -7.83 -8.85
C ILE A 123 4.25 -8.31 -7.86
N LYS A 124 5.49 -7.86 -8.04
CA LYS A 124 6.62 -8.29 -7.20
C LYS A 124 6.63 -7.56 -5.87
N SER A 125 6.45 -6.25 -5.92
CA SER A 125 6.43 -5.39 -4.75
C SER A 125 5.63 -4.13 -5.01
N ILE A 126 5.01 -3.60 -3.94
CA ILE A 126 4.44 -2.26 -3.95
C ILE A 126 5.01 -1.47 -2.79
N LYS A 127 5.52 -0.27 -3.08
CA LYS A 127 5.98 0.69 -2.07
C LYS A 127 5.23 1.99 -2.22
N TRP A 128 4.94 2.65 -1.11
CA TRP A 128 4.26 3.94 -1.16
C TRP A 128 4.77 4.90 -0.09
N ASP A 129 4.71 6.18 -0.41
CA ASP A 129 4.95 7.30 0.50
C ASP A 129 3.80 8.29 0.35
N GLY A 130 3.46 8.97 1.43
CA GLY A 130 2.37 9.92 1.45
C GLY A 130 1.67 10.04 2.79
N HIS A 131 0.60 10.81 2.77
CA HIS A 131 -0.19 11.10 3.95
C HIS A 131 -1.68 11.14 3.60
N GLY A 132 -2.51 10.87 4.59
CA GLY A 132 -3.96 10.87 4.40
C GLY A 132 -4.70 10.52 5.68
N CYS A 133 -6.02 10.50 5.59
CA CYS A 133 -6.86 10.02 6.68
C CYS A 133 -6.65 8.51 6.96
N SER A 134 -7.17 8.02 8.08
CA SER A 134 -7.04 6.60 8.44
C SER A 134 -7.63 5.66 7.40
N ILE A 135 -8.69 6.05 6.70
CA ILE A 135 -9.33 5.23 5.65
C ILE A 135 -8.40 5.06 4.44
N SER A 136 -7.74 6.13 3.99
CA SER A 136 -6.84 6.06 2.84
C SER A 136 -5.56 5.29 3.18
N GLN A 137 -4.99 5.48 4.37
CA GLN A 137 -3.82 4.72 4.84
C GLN A 137 -4.14 3.23 5.04
N ALA A 138 -5.29 2.90 5.63
CA ALA A 138 -5.73 1.52 5.77
C ALA A 138 -5.96 0.86 4.41
N SER A 139 -6.56 1.59 3.45
CA SER A 139 -6.81 1.04 2.13
C SER A 139 -5.52 0.81 1.35
N LEU A 140 -4.50 1.65 1.54
CA LEU A 140 -3.17 1.42 0.98
C LEU A 140 -2.55 0.14 1.58
N SER A 141 -2.54 0.03 2.90
CA SER A 141 -1.99 -1.12 3.63
C SER A 141 -2.62 -2.44 3.19
N ILE A 142 -3.96 -2.54 3.26
CA ILE A 142 -4.71 -3.75 2.91
C ILE A 142 -4.58 -4.07 1.42
N MET A 143 -4.57 -3.06 0.54
CA MET A 143 -4.37 -3.28 -0.89
C MET A 143 -3.01 -3.91 -1.18
N VAL A 144 -1.93 -3.42 -0.55
CA VAL A 144 -0.57 -3.96 -0.74
C VAL A 144 -0.53 -5.44 -0.38
N ASP A 145 -1.00 -5.82 0.80
CA ASP A 145 -1.03 -7.23 1.22
C ASP A 145 -1.88 -8.08 0.28
N LEU A 146 -3.02 -7.54 -0.15
CA LEU A 146 -3.97 -8.27 -0.97
C LEU A 146 -3.50 -8.48 -2.40
N VAL A 147 -2.59 -7.67 -2.96
CA VAL A 147 -2.20 -7.80 -4.38
C VAL A 147 -0.73 -8.18 -4.60
N GLU A 148 0.13 -8.00 -3.61
CA GLU A 148 1.55 -8.38 -3.73
C GLU A 148 1.68 -9.91 -3.94
N GLY A 149 2.49 -10.30 -4.92
CA GLY A 149 2.65 -11.69 -5.33
C GLY A 149 1.55 -12.23 -6.25
N LYS A 150 0.44 -11.51 -6.47
CA LYS A 150 -0.60 -11.90 -7.43
C LYS A 150 -0.25 -11.46 -8.86
N THR A 151 -0.95 -12.03 -9.84
CA THR A 151 -0.81 -11.58 -11.24
C THR A 151 -1.46 -10.21 -11.43
N VAL A 152 -1.01 -9.46 -12.43
CA VAL A 152 -1.63 -8.17 -12.81
C VAL A 152 -3.11 -8.34 -13.10
N ALA A 153 -3.51 -9.38 -13.84
CA ALA A 153 -4.93 -9.63 -14.11
C ALA A 153 -5.75 -9.87 -12.83
N ASP A 154 -5.21 -10.61 -11.86
CA ASP A 154 -5.89 -10.85 -10.59
C ASP A 154 -6.00 -9.57 -9.77
N ALA A 155 -4.94 -8.77 -9.70
CA ALA A 155 -4.94 -7.49 -9.01
C ALA A 155 -5.96 -6.50 -9.60
N LEU A 156 -6.06 -6.43 -10.94
CA LEU A 156 -7.06 -5.60 -11.62
C LEU A 156 -8.48 -6.12 -11.40
N ARG A 157 -8.67 -7.43 -11.31
CA ARG A 157 -9.95 -8.05 -10.96
C ARG A 157 -10.35 -7.70 -9.52
N LEU A 158 -9.43 -7.78 -8.57
CA LEU A 158 -9.64 -7.39 -7.17
C LEU A 158 -9.94 -5.89 -7.06
N ALA A 159 -9.23 -5.04 -7.80
CA ALA A 159 -9.53 -3.60 -7.86
C ALA A 159 -10.96 -3.33 -8.36
N ALA A 160 -11.42 -4.08 -9.36
CA ALA A 160 -12.79 -3.97 -9.86
C ALA A 160 -13.82 -4.47 -8.83
N LEU A 161 -13.52 -5.54 -8.09
CA LEU A 161 -14.37 -6.03 -6.99
C LEU A 161 -14.45 -5.01 -5.85
N PHE A 162 -13.33 -4.43 -5.44
CA PHE A 162 -13.29 -3.41 -4.41
C PHE A 162 -14.08 -2.15 -4.83
N HIS A 163 -14.00 -1.76 -6.10
CA HIS A 163 -14.82 -0.66 -6.62
C HIS A 163 -16.32 -0.97 -6.54
N LYS A 164 -16.74 -2.21 -6.87
CA LYS A 164 -18.13 -2.65 -6.69
C LYS A 164 -18.55 -2.63 -5.22
N LEU A 165 -17.66 -3.05 -4.31
CA LEU A 165 -17.92 -2.97 -2.86
C LEU A 165 -18.17 -1.51 -2.44
N MET A 166 -17.39 -0.56 -2.95
CA MET A 166 -17.55 0.87 -2.63
C MET A 166 -18.86 1.45 -3.18
N GLU A 167 -19.38 0.91 -4.27
CA GLU A 167 -20.68 1.28 -4.84
C GLU A 167 -21.88 0.60 -4.16
N SER A 168 -21.64 -0.39 -3.29
CA SER A 168 -22.69 -1.22 -2.68
C SER A 168 -23.58 -0.48 -1.66
N ARG A 169 -23.19 0.72 -1.21
CA ARG A 169 -23.92 1.52 -0.20
C ARG A 169 -24.18 0.77 1.11
N GLY A 170 -23.23 -0.06 1.53
CA GLY A 170 -23.25 -0.82 2.77
C GLY A 170 -23.94 -2.18 2.65
N VAL A 171 -24.49 -2.53 1.49
CA VAL A 171 -25.12 -3.83 1.25
C VAL A 171 -24.06 -4.95 1.17
N GLY A 172 -22.85 -4.64 0.72
CA GLY A 172 -21.81 -5.65 0.47
C GLY A 172 -21.88 -6.22 -0.95
N LEU A 173 -21.19 -7.33 -1.16
CA LEU A 173 -21.23 -8.04 -2.43
C LEU A 173 -22.36 -9.08 -2.42
N LYS A 174 -22.66 -9.66 -3.59
CA LYS A 174 -23.76 -10.63 -3.73
C LYS A 174 -23.28 -12.07 -3.77
N ASN A 175 -22.00 -12.26 -4.02
CA ASN A 175 -21.36 -13.54 -4.25
C ASN A 175 -20.36 -13.77 -3.12
N GLU A 176 -20.53 -14.87 -2.39
CA GLU A 176 -19.65 -15.27 -1.28
C GLU A 176 -18.19 -15.40 -1.75
N GLN A 177 -17.97 -15.92 -2.96
CA GLN A 177 -16.62 -15.99 -3.53
C GLN A 177 -16.00 -14.61 -3.75
N ASP A 178 -16.79 -13.60 -4.11
CA ASP A 178 -16.25 -12.24 -4.32
C ASP A 178 -15.89 -11.60 -2.97
N GLU A 179 -16.57 -11.98 -1.89
CA GLU A 179 -16.27 -11.54 -0.51
C GLU A 179 -14.99 -12.21 -0.02
N ASP A 180 -14.88 -13.54 -0.20
CA ASP A 180 -13.69 -14.31 0.15
C ASP A 180 -12.45 -13.80 -0.60
N ASP A 181 -12.59 -13.48 -1.88
CA ASP A 181 -11.50 -12.95 -2.71
C ASP A 181 -10.98 -11.58 -2.22
N LEU A 182 -11.84 -10.77 -1.61
CA LEU A 182 -11.46 -9.46 -1.07
C LEU A 182 -10.83 -9.55 0.32
N GLU A 183 -10.92 -10.69 1.00
CA GLU A 183 -10.31 -10.93 2.31
C GLU A 183 -10.56 -9.74 3.28
N ASP A 184 -9.50 -9.18 3.88
CA ASP A 184 -9.58 -8.05 4.80
C ASP A 184 -10.11 -6.77 4.16
N ALA A 185 -10.14 -6.65 2.83
CA ALA A 185 -10.72 -5.47 2.17
C ALA A 185 -12.25 -5.39 2.35
N MET A 186 -12.91 -6.47 2.78
CA MET A 186 -14.34 -6.45 3.14
C MET A 186 -14.65 -5.51 4.32
N VAL A 187 -13.68 -5.15 5.16
CA VAL A 187 -13.90 -4.18 6.26
C VAL A 187 -14.37 -2.81 5.76
N PHE A 188 -14.08 -2.48 4.50
CA PHE A 188 -14.53 -1.23 3.88
C PHE A 188 -16.02 -1.23 3.49
N GLN A 189 -16.77 -2.34 3.65
CA GLN A 189 -18.22 -2.34 3.41
C GLN A 189 -18.92 -1.22 4.18
N GLY A 190 -18.52 -0.96 5.43
CA GLY A 190 -19.04 0.16 6.22
C GLY A 190 -18.77 1.54 5.59
N VAL A 191 -17.60 1.72 4.98
CA VAL A 191 -17.18 2.97 4.31
C VAL A 191 -18.05 3.27 3.09
N SER A 192 -18.52 2.25 2.37
CA SER A 192 -19.37 2.40 1.19
C SER A 192 -20.72 3.11 1.48
N LYS A 193 -21.16 3.18 2.75
CA LYS A 193 -22.33 3.95 3.19
C LYS A 193 -22.12 5.46 3.11
N TYR A 194 -20.87 5.92 3.02
CA TYR A 194 -20.49 7.34 3.17
C TYR A 194 -19.82 7.87 1.88
N PRO A 195 -20.59 8.48 0.94
CA PRO A 195 -20.07 8.94 -0.35
C PRO A 195 -18.84 9.84 -0.27
N MET A 196 -18.73 10.65 0.79
CA MET A 196 -17.58 11.53 1.02
C MET A 196 -16.28 10.80 1.37
N ARG A 197 -16.37 9.54 1.81
CA ARG A 197 -15.22 8.70 2.20
C ARG A 197 -14.84 7.66 1.14
N ILE A 198 -15.71 7.40 0.17
CA ILE A 198 -15.44 6.47 -0.95
C ILE A 198 -14.15 6.83 -1.68
N LYS A 199 -13.94 8.11 -1.99
CA LYS A 199 -12.71 8.57 -2.66
C LYS A 199 -11.45 8.31 -1.84
N CYS A 200 -11.55 8.41 -0.52
CA CYS A 200 -10.42 8.19 0.37
C CYS A 200 -10.07 6.68 0.41
N ALA A 201 -11.06 5.78 0.30
CA ALA A 201 -10.83 4.33 0.14
C ALA A 201 -10.32 3.94 -1.27
N LEU A 202 -10.83 4.55 -2.34
CA LEU A 202 -10.42 4.19 -3.71
C LEU A 202 -9.05 4.70 -4.13
N LEU A 203 -8.47 5.69 -3.42
CA LEU A 203 -7.20 6.32 -3.77
C LEU A 203 -6.06 5.31 -4.03
N ALA A 204 -5.91 4.32 -3.15
CA ALA A 204 -4.90 3.27 -3.27
C ALA A 204 -5.04 2.47 -4.58
N TRP A 205 -6.28 2.12 -4.92
CA TRP A 205 -6.61 1.28 -6.06
C TRP A 205 -6.48 2.01 -7.40
N GLU A 206 -6.77 3.31 -7.42
CA GLU A 206 -6.44 4.16 -8.57
C GLU A 206 -4.92 4.26 -8.77
N GLY A 207 -4.17 4.40 -7.67
CA GLY A 207 -2.71 4.42 -7.72
C GLY A 207 -2.11 3.12 -8.24
N LEU A 208 -2.64 1.98 -7.79
CA LEU A 208 -2.24 0.66 -8.28
C LEU A 208 -2.44 0.53 -9.79
N LYS A 209 -3.63 0.88 -10.29
CA LYS A 209 -3.95 0.76 -11.73
C LYS A 209 -3.04 1.63 -12.59
N ASP A 210 -2.81 2.88 -12.19
CA ASP A 210 -1.92 3.80 -12.90
C ASP A 210 -0.46 3.33 -12.85
N GLY A 211 0.01 2.88 -11.68
CA GLY A 211 1.36 2.32 -11.52
C GLY A 211 1.59 1.08 -12.39
N ILE A 212 0.63 0.16 -12.42
CA ILE A 212 0.66 -1.01 -13.31
C ILE A 212 0.70 -0.58 -14.78
N ALA A 213 -0.14 0.37 -15.19
CA ALA A 213 -0.19 0.83 -16.58
C ALA A 213 1.17 1.38 -17.03
N LYS A 214 1.80 2.23 -16.22
CA LYS A 214 3.12 2.80 -16.48
C LYS A 214 4.24 1.75 -16.48
N ALA A 215 4.16 0.76 -15.58
CA ALA A 215 5.11 -0.35 -15.57
C ALA A 215 5.02 -1.19 -16.85
N ILE A 216 3.81 -1.41 -17.37
CA ILE A 216 3.58 -2.15 -18.61
C ILE A 216 4.07 -1.36 -19.84
N GLU A 217 3.90 -0.03 -19.86
CA GLU A 217 4.46 0.81 -20.93
C GLU A 217 5.99 0.76 -21.00
N ALA A 218 6.65 0.39 -19.90
CA ALA A 218 8.10 0.22 -19.81
C ALA A 218 8.62 -1.19 -20.19
N LEU A 219 7.74 -2.16 -20.49
CA LEU A 219 8.08 -3.51 -20.98
C LEU A 219 8.41 -3.54 -22.48
#